data_AF-A0A357D4A6-F1
#
_entry.id   AF-A0A357D4A6-F1
#
_cell.length_a   1.000
_cell.length_b   1.000
_cell.length_c   1.000
_cell.angle_alpha   90.00
_cell.angle_beta   90.00
_cell.angle_gamma   90.00
#
_symmetry.space_group_name_H-M   'P 1'
#
loop_
_entity.id
_entity.type
_entity.pdbx_description
1 polymer ?
#
loop_
_entity_poly.entity_id
_entity_poly.type
_entity_poly.pdbx_seq_one_letter_code
_entity_poly.pdbx_strand_id
1 'polypeptide(L)' 'QYDLVNTLVSFGFHHHWRKFTVKKADLRPGQQVLDICCGTGLITKDLAEKVSP' A
#
# COMPACT_ATOMS: atom_id res chain seq x y z
N GLN A 1 -12.23 12.47 -3.05
CA GLN A 1 -12.48 12.70 -4.50
C GLN A 1 -11.38 12.11 -5.39
N TYR A 2 -10.14 11.88 -4.89
CA TYR A 2 -9.08 11.17 -5.62
C TYR A 2 -9.35 9.68 -5.87
N ASP A 3 -9.97 8.97 -4.92
CA ASP A 3 -10.22 7.52 -5.06
C ASP A 3 -11.12 7.17 -6.24
N LEU A 4 -12.07 8.04 -6.60
CA LEU A 4 -12.98 7.83 -7.73
C LEU A 4 -12.24 7.93 -9.08
N VAL A 5 -11.38 8.94 -9.21
CA VAL A 5 -10.52 9.11 -10.39
C VAL A 5 -9.51 7.97 -10.49
N ASN A 6 -8.87 7.60 -9.37
CA ASN A 6 -7.96 6.45 -9.34
C ASN A 6 -8.69 5.17 -9.74
N THR A 7 -9.90 4.94 -9.24
CA THR A 7 -10.69 3.74 -9.58
C THR A 7 -11.09 3.72 -11.05
N LEU A 8 -11.48 4.86 -11.63
CA LEU A 8 -11.87 4.96 -13.05
C LEU A 8 -10.67 4.84 -14.00
N VAL A 9 -9.59 5.59 -13.76
CA VAL A 9 -8.40 5.61 -14.61
C VAL A 9 -7.64 4.29 -14.52
N SER A 10 -7.57 3.68 -13.33
CA SER A 10 -6.93 2.38 -13.16
C SER A 10 -7.88 1.20 -13.29
N PHE A 11 -9.17 1.37 -13.64
CA PHE A 11 -10.18 0.29 -13.60
C PHE A 11 -10.13 -0.57 -12.31
N GLY A 12 -9.84 0.05 -11.16
CA GLY A 12 -9.69 -0.64 -9.88
C GLY A 12 -8.37 -1.43 -9.70
N PHE A 13 -7.45 -1.43 -10.67
CA PHE A 13 -6.15 -2.12 -10.57
C PHE A 13 -5.24 -1.56 -9.47
N HIS A 14 -5.48 -0.35 -8.98
CA HIS A 14 -4.73 0.23 -7.86
C HIS A 14 -4.74 -0.67 -6.60
N HIS A 15 -5.83 -1.42 -6.35
CA HIS A 15 -5.86 -2.43 -5.27
C HIS A 15 -4.86 -3.57 -5.50
N HIS A 16 -4.71 -4.00 -6.75
CA HIS A 16 -3.78 -5.07 -7.12
C HIS A 16 -2.33 -4.58 -7.04
N TRP A 17 -2.06 -3.36 -7.52
CA TRP A 17 -0.73 -2.75 -7.41
C TRP A 17 -0.31 -2.54 -5.96
N ARG A 18 -1.21 -2.12 -5.08
CA ARG A 18 -0.92 -2.00 -3.66
C ARG A 18 -0.46 -3.33 -3.05
N LYS A 19 -1.22 -4.42 -3.25
CA LYS A 19 -0.84 -5.76 -2.78
C LYS A 19 0.47 -6.25 -3.40
N PHE A 20 0.66 -5.98 -4.69
CA PHE A 20 1.89 -6.34 -5.40
C PHE A 20 3.10 -5.60 -4.83
N THR A 21 3.00 -4.29 -4.58
CA THR A 21 4.07 -3.46 -4.01
C THR A 21 4.45 -3.95 -2.61
N VAL A 22 3.47 -4.19 -1.74
CA VAL A 22 3.73 -4.72 -0.38
C VAL A 22 4.40 -6.10 -0.44
N LYS A 23 3.97 -6.97 -1.36
CA LYS A 23 4.61 -8.29 -1.57
C LYS A 23 6.03 -8.17 -2.10
N LYS A 24 6.30 -7.21 -3.01
CA LYS A 24 7.62 -6.99 -3.59
C LYS A 24 8.60 -6.31 -2.64
N ALA A 25 8.11 -5.59 -1.64
CA ALA A 25 8.95 -4.99 -0.60
C ALA A 25 9.64 -6.04 0.30
N ASP A 26 9.24 -7.33 0.22
CA ASP A 26 9.82 -8.46 0.97
C ASP A 26 10.01 -8.21 2.47
N LEU A 27 9.04 -7.49 3.05
CA LEU A 27 9.09 -7.08 4.44
C LEU A 27 8.84 -8.26 5.38
N ARG A 28 9.57 -8.25 6.49
CA ARG A 28 9.54 -9.26 7.54
C ARG A 28 9.05 -8.65 8.87
N PRO A 29 8.39 -9.43 9.73
CA PRO A 29 8.03 -9.00 11.07
C PRO A 29 9.23 -8.38 11.81
N GLY A 30 8.99 -7.26 12.49
CA GLY A 30 9.99 -6.51 13.25
C GLY A 30 10.84 -5.53 12.43
N GLN A 31 10.68 -5.46 11.10
CA GLN A 31 11.37 -4.44 10.29
C GLN A 31 10.72 -3.06 10.42
N GLN A 32 11.52 -2.01 10.22
CA GLN A 32 11.05 -0.64 10.16
C GLN A 32 10.88 -0.19 8.72
N VAL A 33 9.78 0.51 8.42
CA VAL A 33 9.40 0.96 7.08
C VAL A 33 8.93 2.39 7.13
N LEU A 34 9.38 3.19 6.16
CA LEU A 34 8.94 4.56 5.94
C LEU A 34 8.15 4.62 4.64
N ASP A 35 6.90 5.06 4.74
CA ASP A 35 6.05 5.40 3.60
C ASP A 35 6.10 6.92 3.39
N ILE A 36 6.34 7.38 2.16
CA ILE A 36 6.52 8.79 1.81
C ILE A 36 5.39 9.18 0.86
N CYS A 37 4.79 10.34 1.07
CA CYS A 37 3.61 10.80 0.32
C CYS A 37 2.41 9.84 0.43
N CYS A 38 2.15 9.31 1.64
CA CYS A 38 1.22 8.21 1.90
C CYS A 38 -0.25 8.42 1.50
N GLY A 39 -0.65 9.64 1.11
CA GLY A 39 -2.03 9.96 0.76
C GLY A 39 -3.03 9.52 1.85
N THR A 40 -4.00 8.67 1.50
CA THR A 40 -5.02 8.11 2.42
C THR A 40 -4.49 7.05 3.40
N GLY A 41 -3.21 6.69 3.34
CA GLY A 41 -2.56 5.79 4.31
C GLY A 41 -2.88 4.30 4.12
N LEU A 42 -3.55 3.92 3.03
CA LEU A 42 -3.92 2.52 2.78
C LEU A 42 -2.70 1.60 2.58
N ILE A 43 -1.66 2.09 1.89
CA ILE A 43 -0.40 1.34 1.74
C ILE A 43 0.31 1.26 3.09
N THR A 44 0.39 2.38 3.83
CA THR A 44 0.98 2.41 5.18
C THR A 44 0.35 1.38 6.11
N LYS A 45 -0.98 1.21 6.07
CA LYS A 45 -1.68 0.20 6.85
C LYS A 45 -1.25 -1.23 6.47
N ASP A 46 -1.26 -1.55 5.18
CA ASP A 46 -0.85 -2.88 4.70
C ASP A 46 0.63 -3.17 5.05
N LEU A 47 1.50 -2.16 5.01
CA LEU A 47 2.91 -2.29 5.41
C LEU A 47 3.03 -2.54 6.92
N ALA A 48 2.27 -1.83 7.74
CA ALA A 48 2.25 -2.00 9.19
C ALA A 48 1.78 -3.40 9.61
N GLU A 49 0.73 -3.93 8.96
CA GLU A 49 0.28 -5.32 9.15
C GLU A 49 1.36 -6.34 8.79
N LYS A 50 2.26 -6.01 7.85
CA LYS A 50 3.31 -6.93 7.42
C LYS A 50 4.53 -6.96 8.34
N VAL A 51 4.84 -5.82 8.98
CA VAL A 51 5.98 -5.69 9.88
C VAL A 51 5.62 -5.84 11.36
N SER A 52 4.34 -5.92 11.70
CA SER A 52 3.93 -6.17 13.09
C SER A 52 4.52 -7.50 13.60
N PRO A 53 4.86 -7.60 14.90
CA PRO A 53 5.34 -8.83 15.52
C PRO A 53 4.39 -10.01 15.33
#